data_AF-A0A369PTQ5-F1
#
_entry.id   AF-A0A369PTQ5-F1
#
_cell.length_a   1.000
_cell.length_b   1.000
_cell.length_c   1.000
_cell.angle_alpha   90.00
_cell.angle_beta   90.00
_cell.angle_gamma   90.00
#
_symmetry.space_group_name_H-M   'P 1'
#
loop_
_entity.id
_entity.type
_entity.pdbx_description
1 polymer ?
#
loop_
_entity_poly.entity_id
_entity_poly.type
_entity_poly.pdbx_seq_one_letter_code
_entity_poly.pdbx_strand_id
1 'polypeptide(L)'
;MIIPEYFKQNLELDIVVFDEPVKVDYCFWWPQKKEDGKDPMFAHVEFRSNSVVISETGYRSHFFHTDYLKDTPYQSINEFVQELAEHFAKEMGYEPPVRGSQLRMF
;
A
#
# COMPACT_ATOMS: atom_id res chain seq x y z
N MET A 1 -16.08 -1.31 -15.57
CA MET A 1 -16.08 -0.72 -14.21
C MET A 1 -14.88 0.20 -14.07
N ILE A 2 -15.02 1.25 -13.27
CA ILE A 2 -14.04 2.33 -13.07
C ILE A 2 -13.30 2.04 -11.75
N ILE A 3 -11.99 2.28 -11.70
CA ILE A 3 -11.23 2.18 -10.44
C ILE A 3 -11.84 3.13 -9.40
N PRO A 4 -12.09 2.67 -8.17
CA PRO A 4 -12.64 3.53 -7.13
C PRO A 4 -11.80 4.80 -6.90
N GLU A 5 -12.46 5.95 -6.78
CA GLU A 5 -11.78 7.26 -6.69
C GLU A 5 -10.89 7.39 -5.44
N TYR A 6 -11.15 6.61 -4.39
CA TYR A 6 -10.32 6.63 -3.19
C TYR A 6 -8.89 6.11 -3.40
N PHE A 7 -8.63 5.36 -4.47
CA PHE A 7 -7.27 4.97 -4.84
C PHE A 7 -6.47 6.09 -5.50
N LYS A 8 -7.16 7.06 -6.13
CA LYS A 8 -6.56 8.12 -6.96
C LYS A 8 -6.23 9.37 -6.14
N GLN A 9 -5.83 9.19 -4.90
CA GLN A 9 -5.52 10.28 -3.98
C GLN A 9 -4.03 10.31 -3.65
N ASN A 10 -3.52 11.49 -3.29
CA ASN A 10 -2.21 11.64 -2.68
C ASN A 10 -2.44 12.03 -1.23
N LEU A 11 -2.00 11.18 -0.29
CA LEU A 11 -2.36 11.27 1.11
C LEU A 11 -1.16 10.93 1.98
N GLU A 12 -1.06 11.64 3.10
CA GLU A 12 -0.21 11.23 4.22
C GLU A 12 -1.07 10.37 5.15
N LEU A 13 -0.62 9.15 5.44
CA LEU A 13 -1.38 8.14 6.16
C LEU A 13 -0.58 7.63 7.36
N ASP A 14 -1.23 7.59 8.51
CA ASP A 14 -0.77 6.86 9.68
C ASP A 14 -1.37 5.44 9.63
N ILE A 15 -0.52 4.43 9.52
CA ILE A 15 -0.89 3.01 9.47
C ILE A 15 -0.15 2.23 10.57
N VAL A 16 -0.57 0.99 10.80
CA VAL A 16 0.13 0.05 11.69
C VAL A 16 0.59 -1.14 10.88
N VAL A 17 1.89 -1.37 10.82
CA VAL A 17 2.52 -2.49 10.13
C VAL A 17 3.03 -3.46 11.19
N PHE A 18 2.33 -4.59 11.38
CA PHE A 18 2.68 -5.60 12.38
C PHE A 18 2.97 -5.02 13.79
N ASP A 19 2.02 -4.22 14.29
CA ASP A 19 2.08 -3.52 15.59
C ASP A 19 3.07 -2.32 15.65
N GLU A 20 3.80 -2.02 14.58
CA GLU A 20 4.63 -0.82 14.47
C GLU A 20 3.87 0.34 13.80
N PRO A 21 3.75 1.51 14.45
CA PRO A 21 3.16 2.68 13.82
C PRO A 21 4.08 3.21 12.71
N VAL A 22 3.55 3.34 11.51
CA VAL A 22 4.30 3.80 10.34
C VAL A 22 3.54 4.93 9.65
N LYS A 23 4.26 6.02 9.38
CA LYS A 23 3.77 7.13 8.55
C LYS A 23 4.18 6.92 7.11
N VAL A 24 3.22 7.04 6.18
CA VAL A 24 3.44 6.81 4.75
C VAL A 24 2.88 7.98 3.95
N ASP A 25 3.71 8.57 3.10
CA ASP A 25 3.23 9.40 2.00
C ASP A 25 2.87 8.48 0.83
N TYR A 26 1.57 8.31 0.60
CA TYR A 26 1.01 7.57 -0.51
C TYR A 26 0.77 8.50 -1.70
N CYS A 27 1.35 8.16 -2.85
CA CYS A 27 1.10 8.86 -4.11
C CYS A 27 0.62 7.88 -5.17
N PHE A 28 -0.54 8.15 -5.76
CA PHE A 28 -1.06 7.37 -6.88
C PHE A 28 -0.74 8.04 -8.21
N TRP A 29 -0.08 7.31 -9.10
CA TRP A 29 0.24 7.77 -10.42
C TRP A 29 -0.63 7.07 -11.46
N TRP A 30 -1.53 7.86 -12.04
CA TRP A 30 -2.36 7.44 -13.17
C TRP A 30 -1.70 7.85 -14.47
N PRO A 31 -1.28 6.90 -15.34
CA PRO A 31 -0.81 7.26 -16.66
C PRO A 31 -1.91 7.99 -17.43
N GLN A 32 -1.54 9.01 -18.21
CA GLN A 32 -2.52 9.69 -19.07
C GLN A 32 -3.18 8.68 -20.02
N LYS A 33 -4.49 8.85 -20.26
CA LYS A 33 -5.21 8.02 -21.24
C LYS A 33 -4.52 8.14 -22.60
N LYS A 34 -4.34 7.00 -23.26
CA LYS A 34 -3.86 6.98 -24.65
C LYS A 34 -4.92 7.62 -25.55
N GLU A 35 -4.51 8.07 -26.74
CA GLU A 35 -5.41 8.71 -27.72
C GLU A 35 -6.61 7.84 -28.11
N ASP A 36 -6.53 6.52 -27.91
CA ASP A 36 -7.62 5.57 -28.14
C ASP A 36 -8.70 5.57 -27.03
N GLY A 37 -8.57 6.44 -26.03
CA GLY A 37 -9.54 6.63 -24.95
C GLY A 37 -9.58 5.52 -23.90
N LYS A 38 -8.74 4.49 -24.03
CA LYS A 38 -8.70 3.36 -23.10
C LYS A 38 -8.00 3.74 -21.80
N ASP A 39 -8.47 3.14 -20.72
CA ASP A 39 -7.80 3.26 -19.42
C ASP A 39 -6.42 2.57 -19.47
N PRO A 40 -5.42 3.10 -18.76
CA PRO A 40 -4.12 2.46 -18.60
C PRO A 40 -4.26 1.01 -18.11
N MET A 41 -3.42 0.13 -18.65
CA MET A 41 -3.34 -1.27 -18.22
C MET A 41 -2.64 -1.43 -16.87
N PHE A 42 -1.73 -0.50 -16.55
CA PHE A 42 -0.97 -0.47 -15.31
C PHE A 42 -1.14 0.87 -14.61
N ALA A 43 -1.07 0.84 -13.29
CA ALA A 43 -0.87 2.02 -12.46
C ALA A 43 0.29 1.76 -11.51
N HIS A 44 0.87 2.84 -10.97
CA HIS A 44 1.93 2.73 -9.97
C HIS A 44 1.61 3.59 -8.76
N VAL A 45 2.07 3.12 -7.61
CA VAL A 45 1.98 3.82 -6.34
C VAL A 45 3.38 4.01 -5.79
N GLU A 46 3.59 5.15 -5.15
CA GLU A 46 4.81 5.44 -4.39
C GLU A 46 4.48 5.48 -2.92
N PHE A 47 5.42 4.97 -2.14
CA PHE A 47 5.40 4.93 -0.69
C PHE A 47 6.67 5.61 -0.21
N ARG A 48 6.52 6.74 0.47
CA ARG A 48 7.64 7.39 1.16
C ARG A 48 7.45 7.26 2.64
N SER A 49 8.46 6.77 3.33
CA SER A 49 8.40 6.58 4.77
C SER A 49 9.79 6.55 5.35
N ASN A 50 9.99 7.15 6.51
CA ASN A 50 11.26 7.03 7.23
C ASN A 50 11.35 5.70 8.03
N SER A 51 10.34 4.84 7.96
CA SER A 51 10.35 3.56 8.66
C SER A 51 11.21 2.53 7.93
N VAL A 52 12.27 2.11 8.61
CA VAL A 52 13.16 1.03 8.18
C VAL A 52 12.45 -0.32 8.05
N VAL A 53 11.27 -0.47 8.67
CA VAL A 53 10.45 -1.68 8.56
C VAL A 53 10.00 -1.91 7.12
N ILE A 54 9.67 -0.85 6.38
CA ILE A 54 9.13 -0.95 5.03
C ILE A 54 10.11 -0.47 3.94
N SER A 55 11.09 0.37 4.28
CA SER A 55 12.09 0.85 3.32
C SER A 55 13.40 1.28 3.99
N GLU A 56 14.53 0.76 3.52
CA GLU A 56 15.86 1.21 3.94
C GLU A 56 16.22 2.59 3.38
N THR A 57 15.74 2.92 2.19
CA THR A 57 16.05 4.17 1.48
C THR A 57 15.00 5.26 1.71
N GLY A 58 13.92 4.88 2.39
CA GLY A 58 12.74 5.70 2.63
C GLY A 58 11.79 5.86 1.44
N TYR A 59 12.06 5.16 0.33
CA TYR A 59 11.21 5.15 -0.86
C TYR A 59 10.94 3.71 -1.32
N ARG A 60 9.69 3.44 -1.69
CA ARG A 60 9.26 2.22 -2.38
C ARG A 60 8.27 2.60 -3.47
N SER A 61 8.24 1.81 -4.54
CA SER A 61 7.20 1.91 -5.56
C SER A 61 6.68 0.53 -5.91
N HIS A 62 5.41 0.47 -6.29
CA HIS A 62 4.76 -0.77 -6.69
C HIS A 62 3.88 -0.55 -7.91
N PHE A 63 4.03 -1.44 -8.88
CA PHE A 63 3.25 -1.45 -10.11
C PHE A 63 2.23 -2.56 -10.03
N PHE A 64 0.99 -2.27 -10.43
CA PHE A 64 -0.07 -3.27 -10.48
C PHE A 64 -0.90 -3.09 -11.75
N HIS A 65 -1.54 -4.19 -12.15
CA HIS A 65 -2.54 -4.15 -13.20
C HIS A 65 -3.76 -3.38 -12.71
N THR A 66 -4.30 -2.47 -13.52
CA THR A 66 -5.43 -1.62 -13.10
C THR A 66 -6.69 -2.42 -12.79
N ASP A 67 -6.82 -3.61 -13.36
CA ASP A 67 -7.91 -4.55 -13.03
C ASP A 67 -7.86 -5.02 -11.57
N TYR A 68 -6.68 -5.10 -10.95
CA TYR A 68 -6.57 -5.47 -9.53
C TYR A 68 -7.35 -4.51 -8.62
N LEU A 69 -7.32 -3.20 -8.93
CA LEU A 69 -8.06 -2.20 -8.18
C LEU A 69 -9.57 -2.16 -8.52
N LYS A 70 -9.99 -2.80 -9.61
CA LYS A 70 -11.42 -2.85 -9.99
C LYS A 70 -12.17 -3.86 -9.12
N ASP A 71 -11.52 -4.97 -8.81
CA ASP A 71 -12.12 -6.11 -8.07
C ASP A 71 -11.49 -6.29 -6.68
N THR A 72 -10.83 -5.25 -6.18
CA THR A 72 -10.15 -5.29 -4.88
C THR A 72 -11.15 -5.37 -3.72
N PRO A 73 -10.85 -6.17 -2.67
CA PRO A 73 -11.69 -6.22 -1.48
C PRO A 73 -11.51 -5.01 -0.55
N TYR A 74 -10.51 -4.14 -0.77
CA TYR A 74 -10.22 -3.03 0.12
C TYR A 74 -11.29 -1.95 0.06
N GLN A 75 -11.88 -1.65 1.21
CA GLN A 75 -12.96 -0.66 1.36
C GLN A 75 -12.42 0.75 1.58
N SER A 76 -11.13 0.88 1.87
CA SER A 76 -10.47 2.17 2.08
C SER A 76 -9.03 2.17 1.56
N ILE A 77 -8.48 3.36 1.36
CA ILE A 77 -7.07 3.53 1.04
C ILE A 77 -6.15 3.04 2.17
N ASN A 78 -6.55 3.22 3.44
CA ASN A 78 -5.77 2.74 4.59
C ASN A 78 -5.60 1.22 4.58
N GLU A 79 -6.67 0.47 4.30
CA GLU A 79 -6.59 -0.99 4.22
C GLU A 79 -5.61 -1.45 3.15
N PHE A 80 -5.70 -0.85 1.96
CA PHE A 80 -4.79 -1.13 0.85
C PHE A 80 -3.34 -0.77 1.16
N VAL A 81 -3.12 0.44 1.69
CA VAL A 81 -1.77 0.94 2.01
C VAL A 81 -1.15 0.12 3.15
N GLN A 82 -1.94 -0.31 4.14
CA GLN A 82 -1.47 -1.19 5.21
C GLN A 82 -1.06 -2.55 4.67
N GLU A 83 -1.90 -3.21 3.85
CA GLU A 83 -1.58 -4.52 3.28
C GLU A 83 -0.32 -4.48 2.41
N LEU A 84 -0.18 -3.44 1.60
CA LEU A 84 1.01 -3.24 0.77
C LEU A 84 2.27 -2.93 1.62
N ALA A 85 2.13 -2.17 2.70
CA ALA A 85 3.23 -1.92 3.65
C ALA A 85 3.66 -3.20 4.40
N GLU A 86 2.71 -4.04 4.81
CA GLU A 86 2.98 -5.37 5.39
C GLU A 86 3.67 -6.29 4.38
N HIS A 87 3.31 -6.21 3.10
CA HIS A 87 4.00 -6.92 2.02
C HIS A 87 5.46 -6.47 1.89
N PHE A 88 5.73 -5.17 1.85
CA PHE A 88 7.11 -4.65 1.80
C PHE A 88 7.92 -5.01 3.04
N ALA A 89 7.31 -4.97 4.23
CA ALA A 89 7.98 -5.38 5.45
C ALA A 89 8.44 -6.84 5.38
N LYS A 90 7.59 -7.75 4.87
CA LYS A 90 7.98 -9.15 4.63
C LYS A 90 9.10 -9.27 3.61
N GLU A 91 9.09 -8.49 2.53
CA GLU A 91 10.21 -8.46 1.56
C GLU A 91 11.53 -8.00 2.20
N MET A 92 11.45 -7.10 3.17
CA MET A 92 12.59 -6.63 3.97
C MET A 92 13.08 -7.67 5.00
N GLY A 93 12.45 -8.84 5.07
CA GLY A 93 12.77 -9.87 6.05
C GLY A 93 12.16 -9.62 7.43
N TYR A 94 11.17 -8.72 7.54
CA TYR A 94 10.41 -8.57 8.77
C TYR A 94 9.55 -9.83 8.98
N GLU A 95 9.85 -10.56 10.04
CA GLU A 95 9.03 -11.67 10.49
C GLU A 95 7.99 -11.14 11.48
N PRO A 96 6.70 -11.13 11.11
CA PRO A 96 5.68 -10.68 12.03
C PRO A 96 5.66 -11.58 13.27
N PRO A 97 5.46 -11.01 14.47
CA PRO A 97 5.30 -11.82 15.67
C PRO A 97 4.16 -12.82 15.40
N VAL A 98 4.46 -14.12 15.60
CA VAL A 98 3.48 -15.19 15.42
C VAL A 98 2.25 -14.83 16.26
N ARG A 99 1.12 -14.55 15.60
CA ARG A 99 -0.17 -14.33 16.28
C ARG A 99 -0.56 -15.61 17.00
N GLY A 100 -0.04 -15.78 18.20
CA GLY A 100 -0.03 -17.06 18.89
C GLY A 100 0.77 -17.02 20.19
N SER A 101 0.60 -15.96 20.99
CA SER A 101 0.84 -15.95 22.44
C SER A 101 0.31 -14.64 23.06
N GLN A 102 -0.98 -14.34 22.89
CA GLN A 102 -1.68 -13.60 23.96
C GLN A 102 -1.92 -14.59 25.10
N LEU A 103 -0.88 -14.91 25.87
CA LEU A 103 -1.08 -15.26 27.26
C LEU A 103 -1.25 -13.92 27.99
N ARG A 104 -2.50 -13.57 28.26
CA ARG A 104 -2.82 -12.60 29.32
C ARG A 104 -2.15 -13.07 30.61
N MET A 105 -1.18 -12.30 31.07
CA MET A 105 -0.60 -12.30 32.41
C MET A 105 0.04 -10.90 32.52
N PHE A 106 -0.45 -9.91 33.26
CA PHE A 106 -1.34 -9.80 34.41
C PHE A 106 -2.06 -8.45 34.35
#